data_AF-A0A2E5BU82-F1
#
_entry.id   AF-A0A2E5BU82-F1
#
_cell.length_a   1.000
_cell.length_b   1.000
_cell.length_c   1.000
_cell.angle_alpha   90.00
_cell.angle_beta   90.00
_cell.angle_gamma   90.00
#
_symmetry.space_group_name_H-M   'P 1'
#
loop_
_entity.id
_entity.type
_entity.pdbx_description
1 polymer ?
#
loop_
_entity_poly.entity_id
_entity_poly.type
_entity_poly.pdbx_seq_one_letter_code
_entity_poly.pdbx_strand_id
1 'polypeptide(L)'
;MWDILLQAVSWLLLIFFGGQGLIFIGLMLWMAWTDAIKPRLIPADDIDRVADDIIASYPDPEHEAFARHERAWYRSDGAEQTYWYRVRKAVRRRLEGR
;
A
#
# COMPACT_ATOMS: atom_id res chain seq x y z
N MET A 1 -45.95 -5.66 -25.09
CA MET A 1 -45.60 -6.30 -23.80
C MET A 1 -44.18 -6.86 -23.80
N TRP A 2 -43.75 -7.48 -24.90
CA TRP A 2 -42.38 -8.01 -25.05
C TRP A 2 -41.28 -6.96 -25.08
N ASP A 3 -41.50 -5.81 -25.70
CA ASP A 3 -40.53 -4.72 -25.72
C ASP A 3 -40.25 -4.14 -24.32
N ILE A 4 -41.29 -4.02 -23.49
CA ILE A 4 -41.18 -3.54 -22.11
C ILE A 4 -40.35 -4.53 -21.27
N LEU A 5 -40.56 -5.83 -21.48
CA LEU A 5 -39.83 -6.90 -20.79
C LEU A 5 -38.35 -6.93 -21.21
N LEU A 6 -38.07 -6.83 -22.51
CA LEU A 6 -36.70 -6.72 -23.03
C LEU A 6 -35.99 -5.46 -22.53
N GLN A 7 -36.69 -4.33 -22.51
CA GLN A 7 -36.15 -3.08 -21.99
C GLN A 7 -35.82 -3.18 -20.50
N ALA A 8 -36.73 -3.75 -19.70
CA ALA A 8 -36.49 -3.98 -18.26
C ALA A 8 -35.29 -4.90 -18.01
N VAL A 9 -35.16 -5.99 -18.77
CA VAL A 9 -34.00 -6.89 -18.69
C VAL A 9 -32.71 -6.17 -19.09
N SER A 10 -32.75 -5.36 -20.14
CA SER A 10 -31.58 -4.59 -20.60
C SER A 10 -31.09 -3.60 -19.53
N TRP A 11 -32.02 -2.89 -18.87
CA TRP A 11 -31.69 -2.00 -17.75
C TRP A 11 -31.12 -2.76 -16.55
N LEU A 12 -31.68 -3.92 -16.21
CA LEU A 12 -31.16 -4.75 -15.12
C LEU A 12 -29.73 -5.21 -15.38
N LEU A 13 -29.45 -5.67 -16.60
CA LEU A 13 -28.10 -6.08 -17.00
C LEU A 13 -27.13 -4.89 -16.97
N LEU A 14 -27.55 -3.73 -17.47
CA LEU A 14 -26.72 -2.52 -17.45
C LEU A 14 -26.37 -2.10 -16.02
N ILE A 15 -27.35 -2.06 -15.13
CA ILE A 15 -27.10 -1.70 -13.71
C ILE A 15 -26.21 -2.74 -13.04
N PHE A 16 -26.43 -4.03 -13.31
CA PHE A 16 -25.63 -5.09 -12.72
C PHE A 16 -24.17 -5.01 -13.20
N PHE A 17 -23.93 -5.08 -14.51
CA PHE A 17 -22.57 -5.05 -15.06
C PHE A 17 -21.88 -3.69 -14.87
N GLY A 18 -22.62 -2.59 -15.08
CA GLY A 18 -22.11 -1.24 -14.85
C GLY A 18 -21.76 -1.00 -13.38
N GLY A 19 -22.60 -1.47 -12.46
CA GLY A 19 -22.35 -1.41 -11.02
C GLY A 19 -21.12 -2.21 -10.60
N GLN A 20 -20.99 -3.45 -11.08
CA GLN A 20 -19.79 -4.26 -10.83
C GLN A 20 -18.52 -3.58 -11.37
N GLY A 21 -18.59 -2.99 -12.57
CA GLY A 21 -17.48 -2.22 -13.16
C GLY A 21 -17.08 -1.02 -12.30
N LEU A 22 -18.05 -0.24 -11.82
CA LEU A 22 -17.80 0.89 -10.91
C LEU A 22 -17.18 0.45 -9.58
N ILE A 23 -17.69 -0.61 -8.97
CA ILE A 23 -17.13 -1.17 -7.73
C ILE A 23 -15.69 -1.61 -7.96
N PHE A 24 -15.41 -2.31 -9.05
CA PHE A 24 -14.07 -2.78 -9.40
C PHE A 24 -13.09 -1.61 -9.57
N ILE A 25 -13.49 -0.57 -10.32
CA ILE A 25 -12.68 0.64 -10.49
C ILE A 25 -12.44 1.32 -9.13
N GLY A 26 -13.46 1.41 -8.29
CA GLY A 26 -13.35 1.96 -6.93
C GLY A 26 -12.35 1.20 -6.06
N LEU A 27 -12.40 -0.15 -6.09
CA LEU A 27 -11.45 -0.99 -5.37
C LEU A 27 -10.02 -0.85 -5.91
N MET A 28 -9.85 -0.76 -7.24
CA MET A 28 -8.53 -0.54 -7.85
C MET A 28 -7.95 0.82 -7.46
N LEU A 29 -8.76 1.88 -7.48
CA LEU A 29 -8.35 3.21 -7.04
C LEU A 29 -8.02 3.24 -5.55
N TRP A 30 -8.82 2.57 -4.71
CA TRP A 30 -8.56 2.44 -3.29
C TRP A 30 -7.22 1.75 -3.02
N MET A 31 -6.95 0.64 -3.70
CA MET A 31 -5.68 -0.08 -3.59
C MET A 31 -4.49 0.77 -4.06
N ALA A 32 -4.64 1.48 -5.19
CA ALA A 32 -3.62 2.42 -5.66
C ALA A 32 -3.37 3.56 -4.65
N TRP A 33 -4.42 4.07 -4.01
CA TRP A 33 -4.30 5.09 -2.96
C TRP A 33 -3.55 4.57 -1.73
N THR A 34 -3.92 3.38 -1.23
CA THR A 34 -3.26 2.79 -0.06
C THR A 34 -1.80 2.49 -0.32
N ASP A 35 -1.47 1.95 -1.49
CA ASP A 35 -0.13 1.42 -1.75
C ASP A 35 0.83 2.47 -2.30
N ALA A 36 0.35 3.44 -3.08
CA ALA A 36 1.21 4.41 -3.76
C ALA A 36 1.19 5.80 -3.12
N ILE A 37 0.04 6.28 -2.65
CA ILE A 37 -0.12 7.68 -2.22
C ILE A 37 0.07 7.83 -0.71
N LYS A 38 -0.63 7.01 0.08
CA LYS A 38 -0.53 7.04 1.54
C LYS A 38 0.92 6.94 2.07
N PRO A 39 1.81 6.07 1.54
CA PRO A 39 3.19 5.96 2.04
C PRO A 39 4.06 7.14 1.65
N ARG A 40 3.71 7.85 0.57
CA ARG A 40 4.43 9.04 0.13
C ARG A 40 4.12 10.26 0.99
N LEU A 41 2.96 10.26 1.64
CA LEU A 41 2.55 11.30 2.59
C LEU A 41 3.21 11.15 3.96
N ILE A 42 3.87 10.01 4.25
CA ILE A 42 4.64 9.84 5.48
C ILE A 42 5.86 10.76 5.40
N PRO A 43 6.03 11.71 6.36
CA PRO A 43 7.16 12.63 6.37
C PRO A 43 8.50 11.89 6.40
N ALA A 44 9.49 12.43 5.68
CA ALA A 44 10.85 11.88 5.70
C ALA A 44 11.46 11.90 7.11
N ASP A 45 11.15 12.93 7.90
CA ASP A 45 11.61 13.09 9.28
C ASP A 45 11.16 11.94 10.18
N ASP A 46 9.95 11.41 9.97
CA ASP A 46 9.47 10.24 10.72
C ASP A 46 10.24 8.96 10.35
N ILE A 47 10.54 8.79 9.06
CA ILE A 47 11.36 7.67 8.57
C ILE A 47 12.76 7.75 9.17
N ASP A 48 13.32 8.95 9.23
CA ASP A 48 14.64 9.21 9.77
C ASP A 48 14.70 8.95 11.27
N ARG A 49 13.71 9.45 12.03
CA ARG A 49 13.58 9.16 13.47
C ARG A 49 13.48 7.65 13.74
N VAL A 50 12.70 6.92 12.96
CA VAL A 50 12.56 5.46 13.12
C VAL A 50 13.85 4.73 12.73
N ALA A 51 14.56 5.19 11.70
CA ALA A 51 15.87 4.64 11.36
C ALA A 51 16.89 4.85 12.49
N ASP A 52 16.92 6.04 13.09
CA ASP A 52 17.80 6.35 14.22
C ASP A 52 17.45 5.51 15.46
N ASP A 53 16.16 5.34 15.74
CA ASP A 53 15.67 4.48 16.83
C ASP A 53 16.08 3.01 16.62
N ILE A 54 15.97 2.48 15.40
CA ILE A 54 16.39 1.11 15.09
C ILE A 54 17.90 0.94 15.27
N ILE A 55 18.71 1.91 14.82
CA ILE A 55 20.16 1.89 14.99
C ILE A 55 20.56 1.96 16.48
N ALA A 56 19.83 2.72 17.29
CA ALA A 56 20.10 2.85 18.72
C ALA A 56 19.65 1.63 19.53
N SER A 57 18.54 1.00 19.14
CA SER A 57 17.87 -0.03 19.93
C SER A 57 18.29 -1.47 19.60
N TYR A 58 18.86 -1.72 18.42
CA TYR A 58 19.16 -3.06 17.95
C TYR A 58 20.65 -3.27 17.63
N PRO A 59 21.22 -4.42 18.03
CA PRO A 59 22.62 -4.75 17.73
C PRO A 59 22.86 -5.04 16.24
N ASP A 60 21.85 -5.52 15.51
CA ASP A 60 21.86 -5.63 14.04
C ASP A 60 20.66 -4.85 13.45
N PRO A 61 20.86 -3.54 13.17
CA PRO A 61 19.78 -2.68 12.71
C PRO A 61 19.36 -2.93 11.24
N GLU A 62 20.25 -3.46 10.39
CA GLU A 62 19.87 -3.77 9.01
C GLU A 62 18.95 -5.01 8.97
N HIS A 63 19.29 -6.04 9.75
CA HIS A 63 18.49 -7.26 9.82
C HIS A 63 17.08 -6.98 10.38
N GLU A 64 16.97 -6.16 11.43
CA GLU A 64 15.67 -5.84 12.00
C GLU A 64 14.81 -5.00 11.03
N ALA A 65 15.40 -4.04 10.32
CA ALA A 65 14.69 -3.29 9.29
C ALA A 65 14.22 -4.19 8.14
N PHE A 66 15.04 -5.20 7.76
CA PHE A 66 14.67 -6.21 6.76
C PHE A 66 13.53 -7.11 7.24
N ALA A 67 13.59 -7.61 8.47
CA ALA A 67 12.55 -8.47 9.04
C ALA A 67 11.18 -7.75 9.11
N ARG A 68 11.17 -6.45 9.41
CA ARG A 68 9.93 -5.65 9.39
C ARG A 68 9.38 -5.44 7.98
N HIS A 69 10.25 -5.21 7.00
CA HIS A 69 9.86 -5.15 5.59
C HIS A 69 9.28 -6.49 5.11
N GLU A 70 9.89 -7.60 5.49
CA GLU A 70 9.41 -8.95 5.15
C GLU A 70 8.05 -9.26 5.79
N ARG A 71 7.81 -8.85 7.04
CA ARG A 71 6.48 -8.97 7.68
C ARG A 71 5.40 -8.16 6.94
N ALA A 72 5.75 -7.00 6.37
CA ALA A 72 4.83 -6.22 5.54
C ALA A 72 4.57 -6.90 4.18
N TRP A 73 5.58 -7.58 3.64
CA TRP A 73 5.42 -8.44 2.46
C TRP A 73 4.45 -9.59 2.71
N TYR A 74 4.63 -10.34 3.79
CA TYR A 74 3.72 -11.43 4.16
C TYR A 74 2.27 -10.98 4.37
N ARG A 75 2.05 -9.74 4.83
CA ARG A 75 0.71 -9.16 4.98
C ARG A 75 0.15 -8.57 3.68
N SER A 76 0.90 -8.61 2.58
CA SER A 76 0.54 -7.96 1.31
C SER A 76 0.17 -6.48 1.48
N ASP A 77 0.78 -5.81 2.47
CA ASP A 77 0.54 -4.39 2.74
C ASP A 77 1.55 -3.56 1.94
N GLY A 78 1.17 -3.16 0.72
CA GLY A 78 2.04 -2.39 -0.17
C GLY A 78 2.45 -1.03 0.41
N ALA A 79 1.58 -0.46 1.25
CA ALA A 79 1.83 0.78 1.93
C ALA A 79 2.99 0.64 2.92
N GLU A 80 2.88 -0.38 3.77
CA GLU A 80 3.86 -0.69 4.80
C GLU A 80 5.17 -1.23 4.21
N GLN A 81 5.10 -1.96 3.09
CA GLN A 81 6.30 -2.36 2.34
C GLN A 81 7.10 -1.14 1.86
N THR A 82 6.44 -0.18 1.20
CA THR A 82 7.11 1.03 0.71
C THR A 82 7.71 1.84 1.85
N TYR A 83 7.00 1.92 2.99
CA TYR A 83 7.50 2.55 4.20
C TYR A 83 8.77 1.88 4.72
N TRP A 84 8.75 0.55 4.96
CA TRP A 84 9.91 -0.18 5.47
C TRP A 84 11.08 -0.22 4.49
N TYR A 85 10.82 -0.20 3.18
CA TYR A 85 11.87 -0.03 2.17
C TYR A 85 12.62 1.29 2.34
N ARG A 86 11.90 2.40 2.59
CA ARG A 86 12.51 3.71 2.85
C ARG A 86 13.29 3.72 4.17
N VAL A 87 12.74 3.14 5.24
CA VAL A 87 13.44 3.00 6.53
C VAL A 87 14.73 2.20 6.36
N ARG A 88 14.69 1.03 5.71
CA ARG A 88 15.88 0.22 5.45
C ARG A 88 16.94 0.98 4.64
N LYS A 89 16.52 1.73 3.62
CA LYS A 89 17.44 2.58 2.83
C LYS A 89 18.07 3.69 3.68
N ALA A 90 17.33 4.25 4.63
CA ALA A 90 17.81 5.28 5.54
C ALA A 90 18.79 4.71 6.58
N VAL A 91 18.50 3.54 7.15
CA VAL A 91 19.40 2.79 8.04
C VAL A 91 20.70 2.46 7.33
N ARG A 92 20.63 1.88 6.13
CA ARG A 92 21.83 1.50 5.36
C ARG A 92 22.72 2.71 5.04
N ARG A 93 22.14 3.83 4.61
CA ARG A 93 22.91 5.07 4.35
C ARG A 93 23.64 5.59 5.59
N ARG A 94 23.04 5.45 6.77
CA ARG A 94 23.67 5.86 8.04
C ARG A 94 24.77 4.90 8.50
N LEU A 95 24.64 3.61 8.22
CA LEU A 95 25.68 2.62 8.50
C LEU A 95 26.87 2.72 7.55
N GLU A 96 26.63 2.97 6.26
CA GLU A 96 27.69 3.17 5.25
C GLU A 96 28.45 4.50 5.44
N GLY A 97 27.82 5.50 6.06
CA GLY A 97 28.42 6.81 6.35
C GLY A 97 29.05 6.95 7.75
N ARG A 98 29.02 5.89 8.57
CA ARG A 98 29.71 5.81 9.87
C ARG A 98 31.09 5.19 9.72
#